data_AF-A0A0F4K0B4-F1
#
_entry.id   AF-A0A0F4K0B4-F1
#
_cell.length_a   1.000
_cell.length_b   1.000
_cell.length_c   1.000
_cell.angle_alpha   90.00
_cell.angle_beta   90.00
_cell.angle_gamma   90.00
#
_symmetry.space_group_name_H-M   'P 1'
#
loop_
_entity.id
_entity.type
_entity.pdbx_description
1 polymer ?
#
loop_
_entity_poly.entity_id
_entity_poly.type
_entity_poly.pdbx_seq_one_letter_code
_entity_poly.pdbx_strand_id
1 'polypeptide(L)'
;MAKKRPAAKTAKPQLDNGEIPVVGAREPCPCGSGRRYKACHGAAASHAVTEHVRRPFEGLPGECDWVALRELVPAATVPLTLKGGLPEGVPSVTLVTVLPMAWPALRREDGSVLLGLQNESTSGDLARDMADTLERAIATEPGNPVPARRVPAEGPRLQDLLALDGVFEPVVHSGFEFWIPDAESAQNASPEIAASLERANAAAIPTVKLTGVDAAYWCETPDKNHLRWVMPHAEEKLLDALARLHAAGTSSLGEGTKLVGSFRAHGLMVPVWDLPTGVTAEDVEKPAAEFAERLATALATDAPLTAEERRARGGLTNRQVTLS
;
A
#
# COMPACT_ATOMS: atom_id res chain seq x y z
N MET A 1 -7.27 5.12 -57.65
CA MET A 1 -6.92 6.36 -56.90
C MET A 1 -7.89 6.53 -55.74
N ALA A 2 -7.44 6.34 -54.50
CA ALA A 2 -8.23 6.65 -53.31
C ALA A 2 -7.53 7.77 -52.55
N LYS A 3 -8.18 8.93 -52.42
CA LYS A 3 -7.67 10.14 -51.76
C LYS A 3 -7.52 9.88 -50.26
N LYS A 4 -6.30 10.03 -49.72
CA LYS A 4 -6.07 10.19 -48.27
C LYS A 4 -6.80 11.46 -47.80
N ARG A 5 -7.73 11.31 -46.86
CA ARG A 5 -8.33 12.44 -46.12
C ARG A 5 -7.25 13.08 -45.25
N PRO A 6 -7.17 14.42 -45.13
CA PRO A 6 -6.25 15.07 -44.20
C PRO A 6 -6.71 14.81 -42.77
N ALA A 7 -5.76 14.50 -41.89
CA ALA A 7 -5.98 14.44 -40.44
C ALA A 7 -6.47 15.82 -39.95
N ALA A 8 -7.54 15.82 -39.17
CA ALA A 8 -8.03 17.02 -38.51
C ALA A 8 -6.90 17.59 -37.62
N LYS A 9 -6.54 18.85 -37.83
CA LYS A 9 -5.65 19.57 -36.93
C LYS A 9 -6.35 19.66 -35.58
N THR A 10 -5.82 18.95 -34.58
CA THR A 10 -6.19 19.15 -33.17
C THR A 10 -6.07 20.64 -32.84
N ALA A 11 -7.13 21.22 -32.31
CA ALA A 11 -7.15 22.62 -31.90
C ALA A 11 -6.03 22.85 -30.87
N LYS A 12 -5.27 23.94 -31.02
CA LYS A 12 -4.25 24.31 -30.04
C LYS A 12 -4.96 24.64 -28.72
N PRO A 13 -4.48 24.14 -27.56
CA PRO A 13 -5.01 24.51 -26.26
C PRO A 13 -4.98 26.04 -26.11
N GLN A 14 -6.14 26.64 -25.86
CA GLN A 14 -6.28 28.08 -25.66
C GLN A 14 -6.43 28.39 -24.18
N LEU A 15 -6.07 29.62 -23.81
CA LEU A 15 -6.31 30.15 -22.47
C LEU A 15 -7.81 30.12 -22.17
N ASP A 16 -8.19 29.53 -21.04
CA ASP A 16 -9.56 29.55 -20.55
C ASP A 16 -9.63 30.43 -19.31
N ASN A 17 -10.37 31.54 -19.39
CA ASN A 17 -10.54 32.50 -18.28
C ASN A 17 -9.24 32.96 -17.57
N GLY A 18 -8.13 33.06 -18.29
CA GLY A 18 -6.83 33.48 -17.74
C GLY A 18 -6.00 32.35 -17.13
N GLU A 19 -6.54 31.13 -17.05
CA GLU A 19 -5.80 29.93 -16.67
C GLU A 19 -5.11 29.31 -17.90
N ILE A 20 -3.86 28.89 -17.71
CA ILE A 20 -3.07 28.21 -18.75
C ILE A 20 -3.47 26.72 -18.73
N PRO A 21 -4.02 26.16 -19.83
CA PRO A 21 -4.37 24.75 -19.86
C PRO A 21 -3.13 23.85 -19.68
N VAL A 22 -3.30 22.74 -18.96
CA VAL A 22 -2.25 21.75 -18.74
C VAL A 22 -1.98 21.01 -20.05
N VAL A 23 -0.72 21.01 -20.48
CA VAL A 23 -0.25 20.32 -21.69
C VAL A 23 0.98 19.46 -21.38
N GLY A 24 1.45 18.67 -22.35
CA GLY A 24 2.58 17.78 -22.16
C GLY A 24 3.85 18.53 -21.69
N ALA A 25 4.63 17.93 -20.78
CA ALA A 25 5.77 18.60 -20.15
C ALA A 25 6.82 19.16 -21.15
N ARG A 26 6.97 18.50 -22.30
CA ARG A 26 7.89 18.90 -23.39
C ARG A 26 7.23 19.79 -24.45
N GLU A 27 5.92 19.98 -24.39
CA GLU A 27 5.16 20.79 -25.34
C GLU A 27 5.37 22.29 -25.07
N PRO A 28 5.17 23.16 -26.08
CA PRO A 28 5.20 24.61 -25.89
C PRO A 28 4.15 25.05 -24.87
N CYS A 29 4.52 25.95 -23.95
CA CYS A 29 3.59 26.45 -22.94
C CYS A 29 2.48 27.32 -23.60
N PRO A 30 1.19 27.06 -23.34
CA PRO A 30 0.09 27.80 -23.96
C PRO A 30 0.03 29.29 -23.62
N CYS A 31 0.78 29.75 -22.60
CA CYS A 31 0.91 31.16 -22.23
C CYS A 31 1.63 32.05 -23.26
N GLY A 32 2.16 31.49 -24.35
CA GLY A 32 2.85 32.25 -25.39
C GLY A 32 4.29 32.66 -25.05
N SER A 33 4.85 32.24 -23.91
CA SER A 33 6.21 32.61 -23.49
C SER A 33 7.36 32.01 -24.32
N GLY A 34 7.06 31.15 -25.30
CA GLY A 34 8.07 30.42 -26.08
C GLY A 34 8.84 29.33 -25.31
N ARG A 35 8.63 29.22 -23.98
CA ARG A 35 9.22 28.18 -23.13
C ARG A 35 8.42 26.87 -23.24
N ARG A 36 9.07 25.73 -22.96
CA ARG A 36 8.38 24.45 -22.74
C ARG A 36 7.51 24.52 -21.49
N TYR A 37 6.38 23.81 -21.48
CA TYR A 37 5.42 23.83 -20.38
C TYR A 37 6.09 23.58 -19.02
N LYS A 38 6.92 22.54 -18.91
CA LYS A 38 7.70 22.21 -17.69
C LYS A 38 8.55 23.38 -17.17
N ALA A 39 9.13 24.20 -18.03
CA ALA A 39 10.02 25.30 -17.64
C ALA A 39 9.28 26.64 -17.44
N CYS A 40 7.94 26.61 -17.42
CA CYS A 40 7.08 27.78 -17.29
C CYS A 40 5.95 27.47 -16.30
N HIS A 41 4.69 27.35 -16.75
CA HIS A 41 3.55 27.09 -15.86
C HIS A 41 3.50 25.64 -15.35
N GLY A 42 4.19 24.72 -16.01
CA GLY A 42 4.50 23.39 -15.48
C GLY A 42 5.68 23.37 -14.50
N ALA A 43 6.31 24.51 -14.20
CA ALA A 43 7.47 24.56 -13.31
C ALA A 43 7.10 24.17 -11.88
N ALA A 44 6.03 24.74 -11.30
CA ALA A 44 5.51 24.31 -10.01
C ALA A 44 5.12 22.83 -10.02
N ALA A 45 4.46 22.36 -11.09
CA ALA A 45 4.13 20.95 -11.29
C ALA A 45 5.35 20.03 -11.45
N SER A 46 6.53 20.57 -11.79
CA SER A 46 7.77 19.83 -12.03
C SER A 46 8.84 20.00 -10.96
N HIS A 47 8.71 21.04 -10.13
CA HIS A 47 9.45 21.26 -8.90
C HIS A 47 8.75 20.62 -7.70
N ALA A 48 7.43 20.37 -7.80
CA ALA A 48 6.76 19.31 -7.06
C ALA A 48 7.19 17.92 -7.58
N VAL A 49 8.49 17.72 -7.81
CA VAL A 49 9.15 16.49 -7.37
C VAL A 49 9.18 16.65 -5.86
N THR A 50 8.02 16.47 -5.24
CA THR A 50 7.92 16.32 -3.79
C THR A 50 8.94 15.24 -3.44
N GLU A 51 9.78 15.52 -2.46
CA GLU A 51 10.73 14.55 -1.95
C GLU A 51 9.94 13.27 -1.62
N HIS A 52 10.25 12.18 -2.32
CA HIS A 52 9.56 10.91 -2.13
C HIS A 52 9.77 10.49 -0.67
N VAL A 53 8.69 10.46 0.10
CA VAL A 53 8.72 10.11 1.51
C VAL A 53 8.86 8.60 1.61
N ARG A 54 10.04 8.15 2.04
CA ARG A 54 10.39 6.72 2.04
C ARG A 54 9.55 5.89 3.01
N ARG A 55 9.21 6.44 4.18
CA ARG A 55 8.41 5.77 5.24
C ARG A 55 7.13 6.56 5.49
N PRO A 56 6.15 6.51 4.57
CA PRO A 56 4.94 7.33 4.70
C PRO A 56 4.16 7.05 5.99
N PHE A 57 4.16 5.80 6.45
CA PHE A 57 3.39 5.34 7.61
C PHE A 57 4.15 5.42 8.95
N GLU A 58 5.39 5.90 8.97
CA GLU A 58 6.17 6.04 10.21
C GLU A 58 5.39 6.86 11.25
N GLY A 59 5.33 6.33 12.48
CA GLY A 59 4.59 6.93 13.60
C GLY A 59 3.11 6.57 13.69
N LEU A 60 2.54 5.85 12.71
CA LEU A 60 1.19 5.30 12.84
C LEU A 60 1.20 4.01 13.69
N PRO A 61 0.14 3.76 14.49
CA PRO A 61 -0.04 2.47 15.13
C PRO A 61 -0.15 1.37 14.07
N GLY A 62 0.53 0.25 14.31
CA GLY A 62 0.56 -0.87 13.36
C GLY A 62 1.23 -0.55 12.03
N GLU A 63 2.28 0.30 11.99
CA GLU A 63 2.99 0.69 10.76
C GLU A 63 3.28 -0.48 9.80
N CYS A 64 3.75 -1.61 10.33
CA CYS A 64 4.03 -2.80 9.52
C CYS A 64 2.77 -3.36 8.83
N ASP A 65 1.62 -3.31 9.50
CA ASP A 65 0.34 -3.72 8.92
C ASP A 65 -0.13 -2.74 7.84
N TRP A 66 0.10 -1.42 7.97
CA TRP A 66 -0.15 -0.47 6.87
C TRP A 66 0.62 -0.85 5.61
N VAL A 67 1.91 -1.18 5.76
CA VAL A 67 2.75 -1.62 4.63
C VAL A 67 2.28 -2.96 4.06
N ALA A 68 1.89 -3.91 4.92
CA ALA A 68 1.38 -5.20 4.48
C ALA A 68 0.06 -5.08 3.72
N LEU A 69 -0.90 -4.31 4.25
CA LEU A 69 -2.17 -4.03 3.60
C LEU A 69 -1.98 -3.30 2.28
N ARG A 70 -0.94 -2.47 2.17
CA ARG A 70 -0.64 -1.70 0.98
C ARG A 70 -0.04 -2.55 -0.14
N GLU A 71 0.82 -3.52 0.18
CA GLU A 71 1.61 -4.23 -0.84
C GLU A 71 1.29 -5.72 -0.97
N LEU A 72 0.68 -6.34 0.04
CA LEU A 72 0.65 -7.80 0.20
C LEU A 72 -0.76 -8.37 0.29
N VAL A 73 -1.61 -7.74 1.10
CA VAL A 73 -2.91 -8.29 1.47
C VAL A 73 -3.95 -7.88 0.42
N PRO A 74 -4.62 -8.84 -0.25
CA PRO A 74 -5.59 -8.49 -1.28
C PRO A 74 -6.83 -7.82 -0.71
N ALA A 75 -7.41 -8.44 0.33
CA ALA A 75 -8.73 -8.10 0.86
C ALA A 75 -8.67 -7.97 2.38
N ALA A 76 -8.73 -6.74 2.89
CA ALA A 76 -8.76 -6.50 4.33
C ALA A 76 -9.38 -5.14 4.65
N THR A 77 -9.86 -5.02 5.89
CA THR A 77 -10.47 -3.80 6.44
C THR A 77 -9.86 -3.45 7.80
N VAL A 78 -9.77 -2.16 8.11
CA VAL A 78 -9.36 -1.68 9.45
C VAL A 78 -10.26 -0.51 9.88
N PRO A 79 -10.98 -0.59 11.00
CA PRO A 79 -11.66 0.57 11.56
C PRO A 79 -10.63 1.65 11.93
N LEU A 80 -10.86 2.90 11.48
CA LEU A 80 -9.99 4.03 11.80
C LEU A 80 -10.65 4.94 12.83
N THR A 81 -9.86 5.37 13.82
CA THR A 81 -10.30 6.36 14.79
C THR A 81 -9.73 7.72 14.39
N LEU A 82 -10.62 8.69 14.13
CA LEU A 82 -10.21 10.06 13.81
C LEU A 82 -9.83 10.82 15.08
N LYS A 83 -8.79 11.64 14.96
CA LYS A 83 -8.41 12.61 15.98
C LYS A 83 -9.53 13.65 16.12
N GLY A 84 -10.01 13.84 17.35
CA GLY A 84 -11.12 14.76 17.61
C GLY A 84 -12.51 14.16 17.43
N GLY A 85 -12.61 12.86 17.12
CA GLY A 85 -13.88 12.16 16.94
C GLY A 85 -14.42 12.25 15.51
N LEU A 86 -15.54 11.55 15.27
CA LEU A 86 -16.18 11.52 13.97
C LEU A 86 -16.99 12.82 13.73
N PRO A 87 -16.85 13.47 12.56
CA PRO A 87 -17.67 14.61 12.16
C PRO A 87 -19.17 14.28 12.08
N GLU A 88 -20.01 15.31 12.15
CA GLU A 88 -21.45 15.16 11.95
C GLU A 88 -21.77 14.48 10.61
N GLY A 89 -22.69 13.52 10.64
CA GLY A 89 -23.08 12.74 9.46
C GLY A 89 -22.09 11.66 9.02
N VAL A 90 -20.97 11.46 9.73
CA VAL A 90 -20.01 10.35 9.49
C VAL A 90 -20.14 9.33 10.65
N PRO A 91 -20.84 8.21 10.48
CA PRO A 91 -20.97 7.20 11.54
C PRO A 91 -19.72 6.34 11.70
N SER A 92 -18.86 6.22 10.67
CA SER A 92 -17.62 5.45 10.73
C SER A 92 -16.65 5.81 9.60
N VAL A 93 -15.36 5.53 9.84
CA VAL A 93 -14.30 5.53 8.82
C VAL A 93 -13.60 4.19 8.86
N THR A 94 -13.55 3.50 7.73
CA THR A 94 -12.92 2.19 7.59
C THR A 94 -11.89 2.25 6.48
N LEU A 95 -10.65 1.90 6.80
CA LEU A 95 -9.62 1.60 5.81
C LEU A 95 -9.98 0.29 5.11
N VAL A 96 -9.83 0.25 3.79
CA VAL A 96 -9.92 -0.98 3.01
C VAL A 96 -8.70 -1.10 2.10
N THR A 97 -8.28 -2.32 1.76
CA THR A 97 -7.15 -2.53 0.84
C THR A 97 -7.41 -1.85 -0.50
N VAL A 98 -8.53 -2.17 -1.16
CA VAL A 98 -8.94 -1.57 -2.42
C VAL A 98 -10.46 -1.49 -2.51
N LEU A 99 -10.96 -0.51 -3.27
CA LEU A 99 -12.37 -0.30 -3.58
C LEU A 99 -12.69 -0.71 -5.02
N PRO A 100 -13.98 -0.92 -5.37
CA PRO A 100 -14.37 -1.13 -6.77
C PRO A 100 -13.78 -0.04 -7.66
N MET A 101 -13.34 -0.42 -8.86
CA MET A 101 -12.76 0.50 -9.84
C MET A 101 -11.55 1.32 -9.34
N ALA A 102 -10.90 0.87 -8.27
CA ALA A 102 -9.80 1.56 -7.61
C ALA A 102 -10.17 3.01 -7.23
N TRP A 103 -11.38 3.21 -6.69
CA TRP A 103 -11.71 4.51 -6.09
C TRP A 103 -10.82 4.80 -4.87
N PRO A 104 -10.30 6.02 -4.73
CA PRO A 104 -9.59 6.45 -3.53
C PRO A 104 -10.41 6.33 -2.25
N ALA A 105 -11.68 6.67 -2.31
CA ALA A 105 -12.61 6.51 -1.21
C ALA A 105 -14.06 6.41 -1.71
N LEU A 106 -14.95 5.92 -0.86
CA LEU A 106 -16.39 5.87 -1.09
C LEU A 106 -17.11 6.41 0.14
N ARG A 107 -17.99 7.39 -0.07
CA ARG A 107 -18.98 7.78 0.94
C ARG A 107 -20.26 7.00 0.68
N ARG A 108 -20.61 6.09 1.58
CA ARG A 108 -21.82 5.27 1.46
C ARG A 108 -23.08 6.09 1.72
N GLU A 109 -24.24 5.53 1.35
CA GLU A 109 -25.55 6.17 1.53
C GLU A 109 -25.88 6.42 3.01
N ASP A 110 -25.45 5.53 3.91
CA ASP A 110 -25.58 5.70 5.37
C ASP A 110 -24.60 6.73 5.96
N GLY A 111 -23.76 7.33 5.11
CA GLY A 111 -22.74 8.29 5.49
C GLY A 111 -21.43 7.68 6.00
N SER A 112 -21.28 6.34 6.05
CA SER A 112 -19.98 5.74 6.39
C SER A 112 -18.94 5.98 5.29
N VAL A 113 -17.66 6.06 5.68
CA VAL A 113 -16.54 6.29 4.77
C VAL A 113 -15.71 5.02 4.63
N LEU A 114 -15.47 4.59 3.39
CA LEU A 114 -14.42 3.63 3.07
C LEU A 114 -13.24 4.36 2.43
N LEU A 115 -12.03 4.19 2.97
CA LEU A 115 -10.79 4.77 2.46
C LEU A 115 -9.94 3.66 1.83
N GLY A 116 -9.68 3.73 0.52
CA GLY A 116 -8.90 2.74 -0.22
C GLY A 116 -7.39 2.96 -0.09
N LEU A 117 -6.67 1.95 0.38
CA LEU A 117 -5.22 2.03 0.63
C LEU A 117 -4.37 1.84 -0.63
N GLN A 118 -4.74 0.94 -1.54
CA GLN A 118 -3.97 0.50 -2.71
C GLN A 118 -4.17 1.42 -3.94
N ASN A 119 -4.15 2.73 -3.73
CA ASN A 119 -4.24 3.75 -4.78
C ASN A 119 -2.86 4.30 -5.19
N GLU A 120 -2.66 4.68 -6.44
CA GLU A 120 -1.38 5.30 -6.84
C GLU A 120 -1.14 6.62 -6.09
N SER A 121 0.07 6.82 -5.57
CA SER A 121 0.44 8.10 -4.96
C SER A 121 0.72 9.14 -6.05
N THR A 122 0.19 10.34 -5.88
CA THR A 122 0.36 11.46 -6.81
C THR A 122 1.24 12.57 -6.25
N SER A 123 1.42 12.62 -4.92
CA SER A 123 2.33 13.58 -4.30
C SER A 123 3.71 13.00 -4.00
N GLY A 124 3.91 11.69 -3.94
CA GLY A 124 5.15 11.09 -3.45
C GLY A 124 5.22 10.94 -1.92
N ASP A 125 4.18 11.37 -1.19
CA ASP A 125 3.94 11.09 0.23
C ASP A 125 2.56 10.43 0.38
N LEU A 126 2.53 9.09 0.43
CA LEU A 126 1.28 8.33 0.46
C LEU A 126 0.41 8.70 1.68
N ALA A 127 1.01 9.05 2.82
CA ALA A 127 0.24 9.47 3.99
C ALA A 127 -0.48 10.82 3.79
N ARG A 128 0.11 11.73 3.01
CA ARG A 128 -0.54 12.99 2.61
C ARG A 128 -1.67 12.73 1.62
N ASP A 129 -1.46 11.84 0.67
CA ASP A 129 -2.48 11.49 -0.32
C ASP A 129 -3.71 10.87 0.33
N MET A 130 -3.48 10.02 1.32
CA MET A 130 -4.55 9.42 2.12
C MET A 130 -5.26 10.44 3.01
N ALA A 131 -4.54 11.39 3.61
CA ALA A 131 -5.14 12.46 4.39
C ALA A 131 -6.06 13.35 3.53
N ASP A 132 -5.58 13.78 2.36
CA ASP A 132 -6.37 14.55 1.39
C ASP A 132 -7.65 13.80 0.98
N THR A 133 -7.49 12.51 0.69
CA THR A 133 -8.61 11.66 0.28
C THR A 133 -9.63 11.49 1.41
N LEU A 134 -9.17 11.32 2.65
CA LEU A 134 -10.03 11.18 3.82
C LEU A 134 -10.86 12.45 4.08
N GLU A 135 -10.23 13.63 4.07
CA GLU A 135 -10.93 14.90 4.24
C GLU A 135 -12.00 15.11 3.16
N ARG A 136 -11.68 14.76 1.91
CA ARG A 136 -12.64 14.82 0.80
C ARG A 136 -13.77 13.82 0.98
N ALA A 137 -13.50 12.60 1.43
CA ALA A 137 -14.53 11.60 1.68
C ALA A 137 -15.52 12.07 2.76
N ILE A 138 -15.00 12.73 3.80
CA ILE A 138 -15.83 13.35 4.86
C ILE A 138 -16.70 14.48 4.31
N ALA A 139 -16.20 15.26 3.34
CA ALA A 139 -16.96 16.35 2.71
C ALA A 139 -17.88 15.91 1.56
N THR A 140 -17.74 14.68 1.06
CA THR A 140 -18.52 14.16 -0.07
C THR A 140 -19.94 13.82 0.36
N GLU A 141 -20.92 14.09 -0.51
CA GLU A 141 -22.31 13.72 -0.28
C GLU A 141 -22.47 12.18 -0.16
N PRO A 142 -23.24 11.68 0.81
CA PRO A 142 -23.56 10.26 0.93
C PRO A 142 -24.01 9.60 -0.38
N GLY A 143 -23.51 8.39 -0.64
CA GLY A 143 -23.78 7.61 -1.85
C GLY A 143 -22.81 7.82 -3.00
N ASN A 144 -21.80 8.69 -2.85
CA ASN A 144 -20.89 9.05 -3.95
C ASN A 144 -19.43 8.58 -3.73
N PRO A 145 -18.76 8.12 -4.80
CA PRO A 145 -17.33 7.84 -4.77
C PRO A 145 -16.51 9.15 -4.77
N VAL A 146 -15.31 9.10 -4.21
CA VAL A 146 -14.34 10.19 -4.25
C VAL A 146 -13.40 9.97 -5.43
N PRO A 147 -13.38 10.83 -6.46
CA PRO A 147 -12.50 10.64 -7.61
C PRO A 147 -11.03 10.88 -7.25
N ALA A 148 -10.13 10.18 -7.94
CA ALA A 148 -8.70 10.44 -7.86
C ALA A 148 -8.39 11.87 -8.31
N ARG A 149 -7.43 12.49 -7.64
CA ARG A 149 -6.92 13.82 -8.01
C ARG A 149 -5.44 13.91 -7.70
N ARG A 150 -4.79 14.91 -8.28
CA ARG A 150 -3.45 15.31 -7.85
C ARG A 150 -3.53 16.01 -6.50
N VAL A 151 -2.79 15.50 -5.52
CA VAL A 151 -2.76 16.04 -4.16
C VAL A 151 -1.82 17.26 -4.11
N PRO A 152 -2.22 18.36 -3.45
CA PRO A 152 -1.33 19.50 -3.23
C PRO A 152 -0.07 19.11 -2.44
N ALA A 153 1.04 19.82 -2.68
CA ALA A 153 2.28 19.56 -1.94
C ALA A 153 2.17 19.92 -0.44
N GLU A 154 1.29 20.86 -0.12
CA GLU A 154 0.96 21.28 1.25
C GLU A 154 -0.27 20.52 1.77
N GLY A 155 -0.34 20.32 3.08
CA GLY A 155 -1.50 19.68 3.73
C GLY A 155 -1.11 18.82 4.93
N PRO A 156 -2.10 18.32 5.68
CA PRO A 156 -1.85 17.35 6.74
C PRO A 156 -1.36 16.01 6.18
N ARG A 157 -0.71 15.22 7.02
CA ARG A 157 -0.48 13.79 6.78
C ARG A 157 -1.49 12.98 7.58
N LEU A 158 -1.60 11.69 7.29
CA LEU A 158 -2.56 10.82 7.96
C LEU A 158 -2.35 10.79 9.49
N GLN A 159 -1.10 10.92 9.95
CA GLN A 159 -0.72 11.04 11.37
C GLN A 159 -1.38 12.25 12.06
N ASP A 160 -1.68 13.33 11.32
CA ASP A 160 -2.31 14.52 11.87
C ASP A 160 -3.82 14.35 12.07
N LEU A 161 -4.43 13.41 11.34
CA LEU A 161 -5.88 13.19 11.29
C LEU A 161 -6.35 11.99 12.12
N LEU A 162 -5.48 11.01 12.40
CA LEU A 162 -5.84 9.81 13.15
C LEU A 162 -5.47 9.92 14.64
N ALA A 163 -6.25 9.24 15.48
CA ALA A 163 -5.87 8.98 16.87
C ALA A 163 -4.75 7.92 16.89
N LEU A 164 -3.63 8.23 17.53
CA LEU A 164 -2.41 7.40 17.50
C LEU A 164 -2.25 6.48 18.72
N ASP A 165 -3.11 6.64 19.72
CA ASP A 165 -3.15 5.85 20.95
C ASP A 165 -4.06 4.61 20.87
N GLY A 166 -4.78 4.45 19.76
CA GLY A 166 -5.64 3.30 19.49
C GLY A 166 -4.90 2.09 18.90
N VAL A 167 -5.58 0.94 18.93
CA VAL A 167 -5.12 -0.29 18.27
C VAL A 167 -5.43 -0.22 16.78
N PHE A 168 -4.47 -0.62 15.94
CA PHE A 168 -4.66 -0.82 14.50
C PHE A 168 -4.75 -2.33 14.23
N GLU A 169 -5.97 -2.87 14.09
CA GLU A 169 -6.21 -4.31 13.95
C GLU A 169 -6.87 -4.65 12.61
N PRO A 170 -6.07 -5.11 11.63
CA PRO A 170 -6.60 -5.61 10.36
C PRO A 170 -7.48 -6.86 10.49
N VAL A 171 -8.62 -6.81 9.79
CA VAL A 171 -9.44 -7.99 9.50
C VAL A 171 -9.19 -8.38 8.04
N VAL A 172 -8.58 -9.56 7.83
CA VAL A 172 -8.35 -10.13 6.50
C VAL A 172 -9.59 -10.92 6.07
N HIS A 173 -10.02 -10.70 4.83
CA HIS A 173 -11.19 -11.33 4.24
C HIS A 173 -10.78 -12.31 3.16
N SER A 174 -11.61 -13.33 2.92
CA SER A 174 -11.42 -14.26 1.80
C SER A 174 -11.70 -13.61 0.44
N GLY A 175 -12.45 -12.51 0.44
CA GLY A 175 -12.87 -11.80 -0.75
C GLY A 175 -13.27 -10.35 -0.43
N PHE A 176 -13.84 -9.67 -1.41
CA PHE A 176 -14.17 -8.26 -1.36
C PHE A 176 -15.63 -7.98 -1.00
N GLU A 177 -16.29 -8.90 -0.30
CA GLU A 177 -17.70 -8.79 0.08
C GLU A 177 -17.96 -7.53 0.93
N PHE A 178 -16.95 -7.05 1.67
CA PHE A 178 -17.00 -5.80 2.43
C PHE A 178 -17.27 -4.56 1.58
N TRP A 179 -17.16 -4.62 0.24
CA TRP A 179 -17.59 -3.53 -0.65
C TRP A 179 -19.08 -3.23 -0.52
N ILE A 180 -19.87 -4.28 -0.29
CA ILE A 180 -21.33 -4.20 -0.25
C ILE A 180 -21.76 -4.32 1.22
N PRO A 181 -22.47 -3.33 1.78
CA PRO A 181 -22.75 -3.29 3.21
C PRO A 181 -23.72 -4.39 3.67
N ASP A 182 -24.63 -4.84 2.81
CA ASP A 182 -25.62 -5.86 3.14
C ASP A 182 -26.15 -6.63 1.90
N ALA A 183 -26.96 -7.65 2.14
CA ALA A 183 -27.52 -8.50 1.09
C ALA A 183 -28.51 -7.74 0.16
N GLU A 184 -29.23 -6.76 0.67
CA GLU A 184 -30.17 -5.96 -0.11
C GLU A 184 -29.42 -5.07 -1.11
N SER A 185 -28.34 -4.45 -0.66
CA SER A 185 -27.38 -3.70 -1.49
C SER A 185 -26.71 -4.60 -2.52
N ALA A 186 -26.47 -5.89 -2.22
CA ALA A 186 -25.91 -6.83 -3.17
C ALA A 186 -26.86 -7.13 -4.33
N GLN A 187 -28.17 -7.19 -4.05
CA GLN A 187 -29.21 -7.38 -5.08
C GLN A 187 -29.40 -6.14 -5.95
N ASN A 188 -29.13 -4.96 -5.39
CA ASN A 188 -29.24 -3.67 -6.07
C ASN A 188 -27.90 -3.17 -6.65
N ALA A 189 -26.80 -3.92 -6.49
CA ALA A 189 -25.49 -3.52 -6.98
C ALA A 189 -25.50 -3.34 -8.49
N SER A 190 -24.85 -2.28 -8.99
CA SER A 190 -24.74 -2.06 -10.42
C SER A 190 -24.00 -3.23 -11.09
N PRO A 191 -24.32 -3.57 -12.35
CA PRO A 191 -23.62 -4.62 -13.09
C PRO A 191 -22.09 -4.42 -13.14
N GLU A 192 -21.65 -3.16 -13.13
CA GLU A 192 -20.23 -2.80 -13.09
C GLU A 192 -19.56 -3.17 -11.76
N ILE A 193 -20.22 -2.89 -10.63
CA ILE A 193 -19.73 -3.25 -9.29
C ILE A 193 -19.70 -4.79 -9.14
N ALA A 194 -20.75 -5.47 -9.56
CA ALA A 194 -20.82 -6.93 -9.53
C ALA A 194 -19.70 -7.58 -10.34
N ALA A 195 -19.46 -7.10 -11.57
CA ALA A 195 -18.37 -7.59 -12.41
C ALA A 195 -16.98 -7.24 -11.85
N SER A 196 -16.82 -6.08 -11.20
CA SER A 196 -15.58 -5.73 -10.49
C SER A 196 -15.32 -6.67 -9.32
N LEU A 197 -16.36 -7.02 -8.56
CA LEU A 197 -16.27 -7.92 -7.41
C LEU A 197 -15.85 -9.33 -7.85
N GLU A 198 -16.49 -9.87 -8.89
CA GLU A 198 -16.14 -11.18 -9.44
C GLU A 198 -14.67 -11.23 -9.89
N ARG A 199 -14.22 -10.22 -10.64
CA ARG A 199 -12.81 -10.14 -11.08
C ARG A 199 -11.84 -10.03 -9.91
N ALA A 200 -12.16 -9.23 -8.91
CA ALA A 200 -11.30 -9.04 -7.74
C ALA A 200 -11.19 -10.34 -6.93
N ASN A 201 -12.31 -11.02 -6.67
CA ASN A 201 -12.33 -12.31 -5.98
C ASN A 201 -11.57 -13.41 -6.76
N ALA A 202 -11.71 -13.46 -8.10
CA ALA A 202 -10.99 -14.42 -8.92
C ALA A 202 -9.46 -14.21 -8.93
N ALA A 203 -9.01 -12.98 -8.68
CA ALA A 203 -7.59 -12.64 -8.61
C ALA A 203 -7.02 -12.65 -7.17
N ALA A 204 -7.87 -12.79 -6.15
CA ALA A 204 -7.45 -12.74 -4.76
C ALA A 204 -6.62 -13.97 -4.38
N ILE A 205 -5.44 -13.73 -3.83
CA ILE A 205 -4.58 -14.77 -3.26
C ILE A 205 -5.06 -15.04 -1.83
N PRO A 206 -5.42 -16.29 -1.47
CA PRO A 206 -5.80 -16.63 -0.10
C PRO A 206 -4.71 -16.19 0.87
N THR A 207 -5.08 -15.36 1.84
CA THR A 207 -4.14 -14.70 2.74
C THR A 207 -4.68 -14.75 4.17
N VAL A 208 -3.81 -15.03 5.14
CA VAL A 208 -4.14 -15.07 6.57
C VAL A 208 -3.08 -14.30 7.34
N LYS A 209 -3.50 -13.37 8.21
CA LYS A 209 -2.62 -12.72 9.18
C LYS A 209 -2.35 -13.71 10.33
N LEU A 210 -1.09 -13.93 10.66
CA LEU A 210 -0.75 -14.68 11.87
C LEU A 210 -1.06 -13.86 13.12
N THR A 211 -1.36 -14.56 14.20
CA THR A 211 -1.80 -13.97 15.48
C THR A 211 -0.70 -14.03 16.54
N GLY A 212 0.25 -14.96 16.43
CA GLY A 212 1.35 -15.11 17.38
C GLY A 212 2.49 -14.10 17.20
N VAL A 213 2.52 -13.38 16.07
CA VAL A 213 3.54 -12.37 15.75
C VAL A 213 2.95 -11.22 14.96
N ASP A 214 3.54 -10.03 15.11
CA ASP A 214 3.07 -8.83 14.43
C ASP A 214 3.37 -8.85 12.92
N ALA A 215 2.39 -8.45 12.11
CA ALA A 215 2.50 -8.18 10.68
C ALA A 215 3.14 -9.30 9.82
N ALA A 216 2.91 -10.56 10.18
CA ALA A 216 3.24 -11.72 9.36
C ALA A 216 2.01 -12.25 8.63
N TYR A 217 2.10 -12.39 7.32
CA TYR A 217 1.00 -12.78 6.46
C TYR A 217 1.37 -14.04 5.68
N TRP A 218 0.61 -15.10 5.93
CA TRP A 218 0.66 -16.33 5.16
C TRP A 218 -0.15 -16.14 3.87
N CYS A 219 0.40 -16.58 2.73
CA CYS A 219 -0.26 -16.50 1.43
C CYS A 219 -0.18 -17.85 0.72
N GLU A 220 -1.31 -18.34 0.22
CA GLU A 220 -1.38 -19.55 -0.59
C GLU A 220 -1.03 -19.22 -2.05
N THR A 221 0.07 -19.74 -2.58
CA THR A 221 0.41 -19.52 -4.00
C THR A 221 0.54 -20.86 -4.75
N PRO A 222 0.38 -20.87 -6.09
CA PRO A 222 0.26 -22.13 -6.84
C PRO A 222 1.44 -23.10 -6.68
N ASP A 223 2.66 -22.57 -6.52
CA ASP A 223 3.86 -23.39 -6.42
C ASP A 223 4.24 -23.66 -4.95
N LYS A 224 4.38 -22.61 -4.15
CA LYS A 224 4.75 -22.67 -2.74
C LYS A 224 3.98 -21.64 -1.94
N ASN A 225 3.55 -22.01 -0.74
CA ASN A 225 2.98 -21.03 0.17
C ASN A 225 4.10 -20.08 0.62
N HIS A 226 3.74 -18.84 0.96
CA HIS A 226 4.70 -17.87 1.44
C HIS A 226 4.32 -17.35 2.81
N LEU A 227 5.30 -17.15 3.68
CA LEU A 227 5.17 -16.20 4.78
C LEU A 227 5.88 -14.91 4.37
N ARG A 228 5.13 -13.81 4.29
CA ARG A 228 5.68 -12.46 4.06
C ARG A 228 5.53 -11.66 5.34
N TRP A 229 6.65 -11.18 5.88
CA TRP A 229 6.66 -10.61 7.23
C TRP A 229 7.25 -9.22 7.20
N VAL A 230 6.42 -8.20 7.46
CA VAL A 230 6.89 -6.82 7.52
C VAL A 230 7.52 -6.56 8.88
N MET A 231 8.79 -6.18 8.92
CA MET A 231 9.53 -6.09 10.18
C MET A 231 9.89 -4.64 10.56
N PRO A 232 9.68 -4.22 11.82
CA PRO A 232 9.83 -2.83 12.29
C PRO A 232 11.29 -2.48 12.62
N HIS A 233 12.25 -3.07 11.91
CA HIS A 233 13.67 -2.94 12.21
C HIS A 233 14.40 -2.17 11.13
N ALA A 234 15.41 -1.40 11.53
CA ALA A 234 16.33 -0.78 10.59
C ALA A 234 16.94 -1.85 9.70
N GLU A 235 16.90 -1.60 8.39
CA GLU A 235 17.22 -2.60 7.37
C GLU A 235 18.59 -3.28 7.60
N GLU A 236 19.62 -2.48 7.86
CA GLU A 236 20.99 -2.96 8.08
C GLU A 236 21.08 -3.91 9.28
N LYS A 237 20.40 -3.57 10.39
CA LYS A 237 20.37 -4.42 11.59
C LYS A 237 19.63 -5.73 11.33
N LEU A 238 18.54 -5.66 10.57
CA LEU A 238 17.76 -6.84 10.23
C LEU A 238 18.51 -7.76 9.26
N LEU A 239 19.19 -7.21 8.26
CA LEU A 239 20.06 -7.97 7.35
C LEU A 239 21.19 -8.67 8.10
N ASP A 240 21.83 -7.98 9.04
CA ASP A 240 22.87 -8.57 9.88
C ASP A 240 22.31 -9.72 10.73
N ALA A 241 21.19 -9.51 11.43
CA ALA A 241 20.55 -10.53 12.25
C ALA A 241 20.12 -11.77 11.43
N LEU A 242 19.48 -11.57 10.28
CA LEU A 242 19.11 -12.66 9.37
C LEU A 242 20.33 -13.40 8.82
N ALA A 243 21.43 -12.68 8.55
CA ALA A 243 22.68 -13.29 8.11
C ALA A 243 23.31 -14.17 9.19
N ARG A 244 23.23 -13.78 10.48
CA ARG A 244 23.64 -14.64 11.61
C ARG A 244 22.85 -15.93 11.67
N LEU A 245 21.52 -15.81 11.64
CA LEU A 245 20.62 -16.98 11.66
C LEU A 245 20.87 -17.88 10.45
N HIS A 246 21.10 -17.29 9.27
CA HIS A 246 21.37 -18.05 8.06
C HIS A 246 22.70 -18.79 8.12
N ALA A 247 23.77 -18.14 8.57
CA ALA A 247 25.07 -18.76 8.75
C ALA A 247 25.03 -19.88 9.80
N ALA A 248 24.21 -19.72 10.84
CA ALA A 248 23.96 -20.75 11.85
C ALA A 248 22.98 -21.86 11.39
N GLY A 249 22.42 -21.79 10.18
CA GLY A 249 21.46 -22.77 9.67
C GLY A 249 20.08 -22.73 10.35
N THR A 250 19.75 -21.65 11.06
CA THR A 250 18.53 -21.49 11.86
C THR A 250 17.57 -20.42 11.31
N SER A 251 17.77 -19.99 10.06
CA SER A 251 16.90 -19.01 9.39
C SER A 251 15.59 -19.59 8.83
N SER A 252 15.33 -20.90 8.97
CA SER A 252 14.09 -21.53 8.53
C SER A 252 13.00 -21.48 9.62
N LEU A 253 11.76 -21.72 9.20
CA LEU A 253 10.56 -21.84 10.03
C LEU A 253 10.15 -23.32 10.19
N GLY A 254 11.14 -24.22 10.29
CA GLY A 254 10.90 -25.67 10.35
C GLY A 254 11.23 -26.39 9.04
N GLU A 255 10.89 -27.68 8.99
CA GLU A 255 11.24 -28.58 7.89
C GLU A 255 10.64 -28.12 6.55
N GLY A 256 11.45 -28.19 5.49
CA GLY A 256 11.02 -27.81 4.14
C GLY A 256 10.83 -26.31 3.89
N THR A 257 10.99 -25.47 4.91
CA THR A 257 10.86 -24.01 4.78
C THR A 257 12.20 -23.35 4.47
N LYS A 258 12.16 -22.21 3.77
CA LYS A 258 13.39 -21.50 3.37
C LYS A 258 13.19 -20.00 3.29
N LEU A 259 14.05 -19.24 3.97
CA LEU A 259 14.21 -17.80 3.72
C LEU A 259 14.76 -17.60 2.31
N VAL A 260 13.92 -17.17 1.37
CA VAL A 260 14.28 -17.08 -0.05
C VAL A 260 14.81 -15.72 -0.44
N GLY A 261 14.36 -14.67 0.23
CA GLY A 261 14.76 -13.31 -0.07
C GLY A 261 14.00 -12.31 0.79
N SER A 262 14.01 -11.07 0.34
CA SER A 262 13.21 -10.00 0.94
C SER A 262 12.86 -8.97 -0.12
N PHE A 263 11.96 -8.06 0.20
CA PHE A 263 11.80 -6.84 -0.56
C PHE A 263 11.69 -5.62 0.35
N ARG A 264 11.96 -4.45 -0.20
CA ARG A 264 11.70 -3.17 0.47
C ARG A 264 10.33 -2.65 0.05
N ALA A 265 9.55 -2.19 1.01
CA ALA A 265 8.25 -1.58 0.80
C ALA A 265 8.08 -0.46 1.83
N HIS A 266 7.82 0.77 1.36
CA HIS A 266 7.54 1.93 2.21
C HIS A 266 8.55 2.10 3.35
N GLY A 267 9.83 1.87 3.02
CA GLY A 267 11.00 2.03 3.88
C GLY A 267 11.13 0.99 5.00
N LEU A 268 10.34 -0.09 4.94
CA LEU A 268 10.51 -1.31 5.72
C LEU A 268 11.00 -2.46 4.85
N MET A 269 11.61 -3.46 5.48
CA MET A 269 11.99 -4.70 4.83
C MET A 269 10.97 -5.80 5.12
N VAL A 270 10.69 -6.59 4.10
CA VAL A 270 9.75 -7.71 4.16
C VAL A 270 10.48 -9.00 3.77
N PRO A 271 11.06 -9.73 4.73
CA PRO A 271 11.58 -11.07 4.47
C PRO A 271 10.47 -12.03 4.02
N VAL A 272 10.84 -12.98 3.16
CA VAL A 272 9.93 -13.95 2.57
C VAL A 272 10.44 -15.37 2.77
N TRP A 273 9.59 -16.22 3.33
CA TRP A 273 9.84 -17.66 3.44
C TRP A 273 8.99 -18.42 2.43
N ASP A 274 9.64 -19.31 1.68
CA ASP A 274 8.97 -20.41 1.01
C ASP A 274 8.52 -21.43 2.06
N LEU A 275 7.27 -21.88 1.93
CA LEU A 275 6.65 -22.92 2.73
C LEU A 275 6.19 -24.04 1.78
N PRO A 276 6.26 -25.33 2.20
CA PRO A 276 5.70 -26.43 1.43
C PRO A 276 4.21 -26.22 1.11
N THR A 277 3.77 -26.68 -0.06
CA THR A 277 2.36 -26.71 -0.43
C THR A 277 1.58 -27.53 0.61
N GLY A 278 0.46 -26.99 1.09
CA GLY A 278 -0.39 -27.63 2.10
C GLY A 278 -0.08 -27.25 3.55
N VAL A 279 1.05 -26.56 3.82
CA VAL A 279 1.28 -25.91 5.12
C VAL A 279 0.31 -24.75 5.27
N THR A 280 -0.53 -24.80 6.28
CA THR A 280 -1.55 -23.80 6.59
C THR A 280 -0.97 -22.66 7.42
N ALA A 281 -1.72 -21.57 7.60
CA ALA A 281 -1.32 -20.48 8.49
C ALA A 281 -1.15 -20.94 9.95
N GLU A 282 -2.04 -21.81 10.44
CA GLU A 282 -2.00 -22.35 11.81
C GLU A 282 -0.72 -23.16 12.07
N ASP A 283 -0.27 -23.94 11.08
CA ASP A 283 0.99 -24.70 11.16
C ASP A 283 2.23 -23.80 11.32
N VAL A 284 2.13 -22.54 10.89
CA VAL A 284 3.24 -21.56 10.88
C VAL A 284 3.29 -20.71 12.15
N GLU A 285 2.19 -20.60 12.91
CA GLU A 285 2.10 -19.76 14.11
C GLU A 285 3.23 -20.03 15.10
N LYS A 286 3.37 -21.29 15.53
CA LYS A 286 4.41 -21.68 16.49
C LYS A 286 5.84 -21.50 15.92
N PRO A 287 6.18 -22.01 14.72
CA PRO A 287 7.49 -21.76 14.13
C PRO A 287 7.85 -20.28 13.94
N ALA A 288 6.88 -19.44 13.61
CA ALA A 288 7.07 -17.99 13.47
C ALA A 288 7.39 -17.33 14.82
N ALA A 289 6.66 -17.69 15.88
CA ALA A 289 6.95 -17.20 17.23
C ALA A 289 8.35 -17.62 17.71
N GLU A 290 8.73 -18.90 17.53
CA GLU A 290 10.07 -19.38 17.87
C GLU A 290 11.17 -18.69 17.03
N PHE A 291 10.88 -18.36 15.77
CA PHE A 291 11.78 -17.58 14.93
C PHE A 291 11.92 -16.14 15.43
N ALA A 292 10.82 -15.51 15.87
CA ALA A 292 10.85 -14.16 16.43
C ALA A 292 11.80 -14.09 17.65
N GLU A 293 11.77 -15.10 18.53
CA GLU A 293 12.68 -15.19 19.68
C GLU A 293 14.16 -15.29 19.27
N ARG A 294 14.45 -16.14 18.27
CA ARG A 294 15.80 -16.26 17.70
C ARG A 294 16.25 -14.95 17.04
N LEU A 295 15.35 -14.30 16.30
CA LEU A 295 15.62 -13.03 15.64
C LEU A 295 15.89 -11.92 16.65
N ALA A 296 15.10 -11.82 17.71
CA ALA A 296 15.32 -10.85 18.79
C ALA A 296 16.71 -11.02 19.42
N THR A 297 17.13 -12.27 19.66
CA THR A 297 18.49 -12.58 20.16
C THR A 297 19.57 -12.12 19.17
N ALA A 298 19.39 -12.40 17.87
CA ALA A 298 20.34 -12.00 16.85
C ALA A 298 20.42 -10.47 16.65
N LEU A 299 19.27 -9.78 16.76
CA LEU A 299 19.17 -8.32 16.69
C LEU A 299 19.86 -7.60 17.85
N ALA A 300 19.92 -8.23 19.02
CA ALA A 300 20.60 -7.70 20.20
C ALA A 300 22.14 -7.84 20.12
N THR A 301 22.67 -8.49 19.08
CA THR A 301 24.10 -8.76 18.94
C THR A 301 24.83 -7.68 18.14
N ASP A 302 25.65 -6.87 18.82
CA ASP A 302 26.46 -5.79 18.22
C ASP A 302 27.85 -6.25 17.73
N ALA A 303 28.19 -7.54 17.86
CA ALA A 303 29.49 -8.05 17.42
C ALA A 303 29.69 -7.86 15.89
N PRO A 304 30.89 -7.63 15.38
CA PRO A 304 31.11 -7.60 13.93
C PRO A 304 30.74 -8.94 13.27
N LEU A 305 30.21 -8.89 12.04
CA LEU A 305 29.90 -10.12 11.29
C LEU A 305 31.17 -10.92 10.96
N THR A 306 31.11 -12.22 11.18
CA THR A 306 32.13 -13.19 10.75
C THR A 306 32.21 -13.27 9.23
N ALA A 307 33.20 -13.99 8.70
CA ALA A 307 33.34 -14.17 7.25
C ALA A 307 32.15 -14.91 6.63
N GLU A 308 31.61 -15.90 7.33
CA GLU A 308 30.45 -16.67 6.88
C GLU A 308 29.17 -15.84 6.93
N GLU A 309 28.96 -15.09 8.01
CA GLU A 309 27.83 -14.17 8.14
C GLU A 309 27.88 -13.06 7.09
N ARG A 310 29.05 -12.49 6.79
CA ARG A 310 29.20 -11.51 5.69
C ARG A 310 28.85 -12.10 4.32
N ARG A 311 29.22 -13.35 4.07
CA ARG A 311 28.84 -14.07 2.83
C ARG A 311 27.33 -14.29 2.78
N ALA A 312 26.72 -14.73 3.90
CA ALA A 312 25.28 -14.91 4.02
C ALA A 312 24.53 -13.59 3.76
N ARG A 313 24.97 -12.50 4.37
CA ARG A 313 24.43 -11.16 4.18
C ARG A 313 24.46 -10.73 2.71
N GLY A 314 25.61 -10.86 2.04
CA GLY A 314 25.72 -10.57 0.61
C GLY A 314 24.77 -11.39 -0.25
N GLY A 315 24.56 -12.67 0.10
CA GLY A 315 23.57 -13.52 -0.56
C GLY A 315 22.12 -13.05 -0.36
N LEU A 316 21.77 -12.59 0.84
CA LEU A 316 20.44 -12.05 1.15
C LEU A 316 20.20 -10.73 0.41
N THR A 317 21.16 -9.81 0.42
CA THR A 317 21.07 -8.53 -0.31
C THR A 317 20.93 -8.74 -1.82
N ASN A 318 21.63 -9.71 -2.41
CA ASN A 318 21.49 -10.03 -3.83
C ASN A 318 20.11 -10.59 -4.22
N ARG A 319 19.33 -11.10 -3.25
CA ARG A 319 17.97 -11.61 -3.44
C ARG A 319 16.91 -10.62 -2.91
N GLN A 320 17.30 -9.36 -2.72
CA GLN A 320 16.41 -8.31 -2.26
C GLN A 320 15.93 -7.46 -3.44
N VAL A 321 14.62 -7.28 -3.55
CA VAL A 321 14.01 -6.39 -4.54
C VAL A 321 13.40 -5.15 -3.87
N THR A 322 13.05 -4.12 -4.63
CA THR A 322 12.36 -2.93 -4.08
C THR A 322 11.04 -2.77 -4.82
N LEU A 323 9.94 -2.72 -4.06
CA LEU A 323 8.64 -2.33 -4.58
C LEU A 323 8.58 -0.80 -4.57
N SER A 324 8.22 -0.21 -5.71
CA SER A 324 8.15 1.23 -5.93
C SER A 324 6.71 1.71 -5.97
#